data_AF-A0A956BHM1-F1
#
_entry.id   AF-A0A956BHM1-F1
#
_cell.length_a   1.000
_cell.length_b   1.000
_cell.length_c   1.000
_cell.angle_alpha   90.00
_cell.angle_beta   90.00
_cell.angle_gamma   90.00
#
_symmetry.space_group_name_H-M   'P 1'
#
loop_
_entity.id
_entity.type
_entity.pdbx_description
1 polymer ?
#
loop_
_entity_poly.entity_id
_entity_poly.type
_entity_poly.pdbx_seq_one_letter_code
_entity_poly.pdbx_strand_id
1 'polypeptide(L)'
;TGAYWAGPIGTLNVDIQLPGRPVHHTESPFEVSIPEAELVRDGENYYVRATLSDFEPTEDLIIEGEYSLDPTEYLPGPCRRPEGLNSQELTECSAGILARHGMASEHIPSAWLTIPLGDETALWMNPEADPTQFSDEELAYQAQVEQLLTALRQTDQP
;
A
#
# COMPACT_ATOMS: atom_id res chain seq x y z
N THR A 1 3.07 -29.93 -6.75
CA THR A 1 4.13 -30.85 -7.29
C THR A 1 4.80 -31.75 -6.25
N GLY A 2 4.55 -31.58 -4.94
CA GLY A 2 5.17 -32.41 -3.90
C GLY A 2 4.62 -33.85 -3.80
N ALA A 3 3.44 -34.13 -4.34
CA ALA A 3 2.83 -35.46 -4.37
C ALA A 3 3.61 -36.53 -5.18
N TYR A 4 4.67 -36.14 -5.89
CA TYR A 4 5.61 -37.10 -6.50
C TYR A 4 6.52 -37.79 -5.47
N TRP A 5 6.63 -37.24 -4.26
CA TRP A 5 7.29 -37.87 -3.13
C TRP A 5 6.25 -38.68 -2.35
N ALA A 6 6.58 -39.93 -2.00
CA ALA A 6 5.65 -40.80 -1.28
C ALA A 6 5.53 -40.35 0.18
N GLY A 7 4.43 -39.64 0.51
CA GLY A 7 4.11 -39.19 1.86
C GLY A 7 4.46 -37.72 2.14
N PRO A 8 4.44 -37.30 3.42
CA PRO A 8 4.72 -35.92 3.80
C PRO A 8 6.14 -35.50 3.41
N ILE A 9 6.30 -34.22 3.04
CA ILE A 9 7.60 -33.67 2.63
C ILE A 9 8.49 -33.27 3.83
N GLY A 10 8.11 -33.67 5.04
CA GLY A 10 8.76 -33.27 6.28
C GLY A 10 8.33 -31.88 6.71
N THR A 11 9.29 -31.08 7.22
CA THR A 11 9.01 -29.72 7.69
C THR A 11 9.16 -28.71 6.55
N LEU A 12 8.09 -27.94 6.29
CA LEU A 12 8.11 -26.79 5.39
C LEU A 12 8.18 -25.50 6.20
N ASN A 13 9.23 -24.70 5.95
CA ASN A 13 9.33 -23.33 6.47
C ASN A 13 9.02 -22.35 5.34
N VAL A 14 8.02 -21.52 5.54
CA VAL A 14 7.62 -20.44 4.63
C VAL A 14 8.00 -19.11 5.30
N ASP A 15 8.78 -18.30 4.60
CA ASP A 15 9.09 -16.92 4.98
C ASP A 15 9.05 -16.07 3.71
N ILE A 16 7.95 -15.33 3.54
CA ILE A 16 7.70 -14.55 2.34
C ILE A 16 7.50 -13.10 2.76
N GLN A 17 8.42 -12.24 2.32
CA GLN A 17 8.24 -10.80 2.41
C GLN A 17 7.25 -10.35 1.34
N LEU A 18 6.18 -9.70 1.76
CA LEU A 18 5.16 -9.16 0.87
C LEU A 18 5.56 -7.75 0.40
N PRO A 19 5.19 -7.37 -0.84
CA PRO A 19 5.49 -6.04 -1.36
C PRO A 19 4.80 -4.97 -0.49
N GLY A 20 5.59 -4.10 0.14
CA GLY A 20 5.08 -2.88 0.74
C GLY A 20 4.64 -1.92 -0.36
N ARG A 21 3.39 -1.46 -0.31
CA ARG A 21 2.96 -0.27 -1.06
C ARG A 21 3.03 0.96 -0.13
N PRO A 22 3.26 2.17 -0.66
CA PRO A 22 3.52 3.37 0.13
C PRO A 22 2.26 3.94 0.79
N VAL A 23 1.32 3.09 1.23
CA VAL A 23 0.16 3.60 1.93
C VAL A 23 -0.30 2.66 3.03
N HIS A 24 -0.18 3.17 4.26
CA HIS A 24 -0.51 2.49 5.50
C HIS A 24 -2.02 2.43 5.74
N HIS A 25 -2.46 1.39 6.44
CA HIS A 25 -3.78 1.25 7.07
C HIS A 25 -4.86 0.51 6.28
N THR A 26 -4.51 -0.54 5.54
CA THR A 26 -5.44 -1.68 5.43
C THR A 26 -5.23 -2.60 6.64
N GLU A 27 -6.32 -3.03 7.28
CA GLU A 27 -6.33 -4.35 7.93
C GLU A 27 -5.84 -5.34 6.87
N SER A 28 -4.88 -6.22 7.21
CA SER A 28 -4.13 -7.08 6.28
C SER A 28 -4.78 -7.21 4.89
N PRO A 29 -4.19 -6.64 3.83
CA PRO A 29 -4.74 -6.82 2.49
C PRO A 29 -4.52 -8.26 1.98
N PHE A 30 -3.96 -9.14 2.80
CA PHE A 30 -3.55 -10.47 2.40
C PHE A 30 -4.42 -11.54 3.04
N GLU A 31 -4.97 -12.41 2.20
CA GLU A 31 -5.49 -13.71 2.60
C GLU A 31 -4.44 -14.78 2.31
N VAL A 32 -4.15 -15.61 3.30
CA VAL A 32 -3.12 -16.64 3.24
C VAL A 32 -3.79 -18.00 3.34
N SER A 33 -3.65 -18.84 2.31
CA SER A 33 -4.27 -20.17 2.26
C SER A 33 -3.55 -21.24 3.10
N ILE A 34 -2.42 -20.89 3.73
CA ILE A 34 -1.60 -21.83 4.49
C ILE A 34 -2.17 -22.03 5.91
N PRO A 35 -2.46 -23.28 6.33
CA PRO A 35 -2.78 -23.58 7.72
C PRO A 35 -1.66 -23.11 8.65
N GLU A 36 -1.99 -22.49 9.78
CA GLU A 36 -0.99 -22.05 10.78
C GLU A 36 -0.02 -20.95 10.28
N ALA A 37 -0.25 -20.35 9.10
CA ALA A 37 0.51 -19.17 8.71
C ALA A 37 0.09 -17.95 9.52
N GLU A 38 1.10 -17.22 9.95
CA GLU A 38 0.95 -15.95 10.64
C GLU A 38 1.40 -14.83 9.70
N LEU A 39 0.52 -13.83 9.55
CA LEU A 39 0.95 -12.56 9.01
C LEU A 39 1.65 -11.77 10.12
N VAL A 40 2.95 -11.57 9.96
CA VAL A 40 3.78 -10.83 10.90
C VAL A 40 4.11 -9.47 10.31
N ARG A 41 3.90 -8.41 11.11
CA ARG A 41 4.37 -7.07 10.78
C ARG A 41 5.67 -6.78 11.51
N ASP A 42 6.72 -6.47 10.77
CA ASP A 42 8.02 -6.05 11.30
C ASP A 42 8.39 -4.68 10.71
N GLY A 43 8.15 -3.63 11.50
CA GLY A 43 8.19 -2.24 11.05
C GLY A 43 7.20 -1.97 9.92
N GLU A 44 7.75 -1.72 8.73
CA GLU A 44 7.04 -1.35 7.50
C GLU A 44 6.77 -2.54 6.57
N ASN A 45 7.34 -3.70 6.88
CA ASN A 45 7.22 -4.89 6.04
C ASN A 45 6.18 -5.87 6.61
N TYR A 46 5.44 -6.51 5.71
CA TYR A 46 4.59 -7.65 6.03
C TYR A 46 5.29 -8.94 5.61
N TYR A 47 5.25 -9.92 6.50
CA TYR A 47 5.78 -11.26 6.27
C TYR A 47 4.67 -12.28 6.45
N VAL A 48 4.61 -13.27 5.55
CA VAL A 48 3.88 -14.50 5.81
C VAL A 48 4.88 -15.52 6.33
N ARG A 49 4.69 -15.97 7.57
CA ARG A 49 5.53 -16.98 8.20
C ARG A 49 4.71 -18.21 8.55
N ALA A 50 5.21 -19.39 8.20
CA ALA A 50 4.62 -20.65 8.60
C ALA A 50 5.70 -21.70 8.81
N THR A 51 5.51 -22.55 9.82
CA THR A 51 6.32 -23.76 10.02
C THR A 51 5.39 -24.95 10.10
N LEU A 52 5.28 -25.70 9.00
CA LEU A 52 4.39 -26.84 8.88
C LEU A 52 5.20 -28.12 9.09
N SER A 53 4.86 -28.88 10.12
CA SER A 53 5.47 -30.19 10.37
C SER A 53 4.66 -31.28 9.66
N ASP A 54 5.35 -32.29 9.14
CA ASP A 54 4.73 -33.42 8.42
C ASP A 54 3.77 -32.97 7.30
N PHE A 55 4.14 -31.91 6.56
CA PHE A 55 3.26 -31.29 5.59
C PHE A 55 3.02 -32.20 4.37
N GLU A 56 1.75 -32.45 4.05
CA GLU A 56 1.33 -33.10 2.83
C GLU A 56 0.84 -32.04 1.83
N PRO A 57 1.58 -31.77 0.74
CA PRO A 57 1.21 -30.73 -0.23
C PRO A 57 0.06 -31.21 -1.11
N THR A 58 -1.16 -31.04 -0.63
CA THR A 58 -2.41 -31.31 -1.37
C THR A 58 -2.82 -30.14 -2.27
N GLU A 59 -2.36 -28.93 -1.94
CA GLU A 59 -2.64 -27.68 -2.65
C GLU A 59 -1.35 -26.86 -2.82
N ASP A 60 -1.33 -25.96 -3.81
CA ASP A 60 -0.23 -25.02 -4.00
C ASP A 60 -0.36 -23.83 -3.04
N LEU A 61 0.76 -23.20 -2.73
CA LEU A 61 0.80 -21.97 -1.94
C LEU A 61 0.14 -20.81 -2.71
N ILE A 62 -0.89 -20.20 -2.12
CA ILE A 62 -1.55 -19.02 -2.67
C ILE A 62 -1.53 -17.91 -1.62
N ILE A 63 -1.10 -16.72 -2.04
CA ILE A 63 -1.23 -15.49 -1.27
C ILE A 63 -2.03 -14.54 -2.15
N GLU A 64 -3.25 -14.22 -1.70
CA GLU A 64 -4.11 -13.28 -2.38
C GLU A 64 -3.96 -11.92 -1.71
N GLY A 65 -3.78 -10.87 -2.52
CA GLY A 65 -3.66 -9.50 -2.04
C GLY A 65 -4.80 -8.64 -2.58
N GLU A 66 -5.70 -8.20 -1.72
CA GLU A 66 -6.74 -7.23 -2.03
C GLU A 66 -6.32 -5.83 -1.56
N TYR A 67 -6.18 -4.91 -2.51
CA TYR A 67 -5.81 -3.53 -2.21
C TYR A 67 -7.01 -2.63 -2.47
N SER A 68 -7.47 -1.94 -1.43
CA SER A 68 -8.45 -0.87 -1.61
C SER A 68 -7.87 0.28 -2.42
N LEU A 69 -8.66 0.82 -3.34
CA LEU A 69 -8.35 2.05 -4.07
C LEU A 69 -9.07 3.27 -3.49
N ASP A 70 -9.77 3.11 -2.36
CA ASP A 70 -10.39 4.22 -1.65
C ASP A 70 -9.33 5.03 -0.88
N PRO A 71 -9.10 6.31 -1.25
CA PRO A 71 -8.15 7.16 -0.54
C PRO A 71 -8.46 7.33 0.94
N THR A 72 -9.71 7.20 1.37
CA THR A 72 -10.10 7.34 2.78
C THR A 72 -9.67 6.15 3.64
N GLU A 73 -9.42 4.99 3.02
CA GLU A 73 -8.95 3.80 3.73
C GLU A 73 -7.42 3.81 3.86
N TYR A 74 -6.74 4.22 2.80
CA TYR A 74 -5.29 4.14 2.74
C TYR A 74 -4.58 5.43 3.16
N LEU A 75 -5.13 6.62 2.89
CA LEU A 75 -4.43 7.86 3.23
C LEU A 75 -4.39 8.05 4.76
N PRO A 76 -3.35 8.75 5.26
CA PRO A 76 -3.21 9.01 6.69
C PRO A 76 -4.35 9.89 7.21
N GLY A 77 -4.59 9.81 8.52
CA GLY A 77 -5.75 10.37 9.21
C GLY A 77 -6.25 11.74 8.71
N PRO A 78 -5.42 12.79 8.64
CA PRO A 78 -5.84 14.11 8.17
C PRO A 78 -6.38 14.07 6.74
N CYS A 79 -5.78 13.27 5.87
CA CYS A 79 -6.17 13.16 4.47
C CYS A 79 -7.45 12.34 4.27
N ARG A 80 -7.89 11.53 5.23
CA ARG A 80 -9.18 10.83 5.14
C ARG A 80 -10.37 11.80 5.12
N ARG A 81 -10.17 13.01 5.64
CA ARG A 81 -11.15 14.11 5.70
C ARG A 81 -10.44 15.42 5.44
N PRO A 82 -10.21 15.79 4.16
CA PRO A 82 -9.38 16.93 3.81
C PRO A 82 -9.99 18.29 4.18
N GLU A 83 -11.24 18.32 4.67
CA GLU A 83 -11.90 19.54 5.08
C GLU A 83 -11.19 20.20 6.27
N GLY A 84 -10.82 21.48 6.11
CA GLY A 84 -10.14 22.24 7.16
C GLY A 84 -8.62 22.09 7.18
N LEU A 85 -8.06 21.28 6.29
CA LEU A 85 -6.62 21.25 6.04
C LEU A 85 -6.16 22.54 5.35
N ASN A 86 -4.92 22.94 5.63
CA ASN A 86 -4.27 24.05 4.95
C ASN A 86 -3.75 23.63 3.56
N SER A 87 -3.26 24.59 2.77
CA SER A 87 -2.82 24.35 1.39
C SER A 87 -1.66 23.38 1.26
N GLN A 88 -0.74 23.36 2.23
CA GLN A 88 0.36 22.41 2.27
C GLN A 88 -0.15 21.00 2.55
N GLU A 89 -0.96 20.84 3.60
CA GLU A 89 -1.54 19.53 3.97
C GLU A 89 -2.37 18.93 2.84
N LEU A 90 -3.18 19.74 2.15
CA LEU A 90 -3.95 19.31 0.97
C LEU A 90 -3.05 18.85 -0.18
N THR A 91 -1.95 19.55 -0.41
CA THR A 91 -0.97 19.19 -1.44
C THR A 91 -0.29 17.85 -1.09
N GLU A 92 0.07 17.66 0.18
CA GLU A 92 0.58 16.39 0.68
C GLU A 92 -0.44 15.26 0.46
N CYS A 93 -1.73 15.48 0.76
CA CYS A 93 -2.77 14.47 0.53
C CYS A 93 -2.89 14.03 -0.93
N SER A 94 -2.85 14.98 -1.87
CA SER A 94 -2.82 14.68 -3.31
C SER A 94 -1.56 13.91 -3.71
N ALA A 95 -0.40 14.26 -3.13
CA ALA A 95 0.86 13.56 -3.36
C ALA A 95 0.85 12.10 -2.90
N GLY A 96 0.06 11.74 -1.90
CA GLY A 96 -0.09 10.35 -1.46
C GLY A 96 -0.73 9.45 -2.50
N ILE A 97 -1.70 9.97 -3.27
CA ILE A 97 -2.31 9.24 -4.38
C ILE A 97 -1.28 9.05 -5.49
N LEU A 98 -0.53 10.11 -5.86
CA LEU A 98 0.55 10.02 -6.85
C LEU A 98 1.60 8.97 -6.43
N ALA A 99 2.04 9.02 -5.17
CA ALA A 99 3.00 8.08 -4.61
C ALA A 99 2.54 6.62 -4.71
N ARG A 100 1.26 6.35 -4.44
CA ARG A 100 0.67 5.00 -4.53
C ARG A 100 0.80 4.39 -5.92
N HIS A 101 0.67 5.22 -6.95
CA HIS A 101 0.81 4.80 -8.35
C HIS A 101 2.25 4.91 -8.87
N GLY A 102 3.20 5.31 -8.03
CA GLY A 102 4.59 5.50 -8.41
C GLY A 102 4.82 6.71 -9.31
N MET A 103 3.94 7.71 -9.26
CA MET A 103 4.08 8.96 -10.01
C MET A 103 4.93 9.94 -9.24
N ALA A 104 5.86 10.60 -9.94
CA ALA A 104 6.70 11.64 -9.36
C ALA A 104 5.85 12.73 -8.66
N SER A 105 6.23 13.06 -7.44
CA SER A 105 5.67 14.16 -6.66
C SER A 105 6.80 14.89 -5.94
N GLU A 106 6.70 16.22 -5.91
CA GLU A 106 7.73 17.08 -5.31
C GLU A 106 7.78 16.98 -3.78
N HIS A 107 6.69 16.57 -3.14
CA HIS A 107 6.58 16.43 -1.69
C HIS A 107 5.70 15.23 -1.33
N ILE A 108 6.34 14.10 -1.01
CA ILE A 108 5.68 12.98 -0.33
C ILE A 108 6.22 12.93 1.10
N PRO A 109 5.38 13.09 2.13
CA PRO A 109 5.84 12.98 3.51
C PRO A 109 6.47 11.60 3.75
N SER A 110 7.68 11.58 4.32
CA SER A 110 8.43 10.33 4.55
C SER A 110 7.67 9.33 5.43
N ALA A 111 6.78 9.82 6.30
CA ALA A 111 5.90 9.00 7.13
C ALA A 111 4.89 8.16 6.33
N TRP A 112 4.73 8.45 5.03
CA TRP A 112 3.80 7.74 4.15
C TRP A 112 4.51 6.63 3.38
N LEU A 113 5.85 6.64 3.38
CA LEU A 113 6.66 5.68 2.64
C LEU A 113 6.97 4.46 3.52
N THR A 114 6.59 3.28 3.03
CA THR A 114 6.89 1.97 3.67
C THR A 114 8.29 1.45 3.34
N ILE A 115 8.98 2.09 2.39
CA ILE A 115 10.37 1.80 2.07
C ILE A 115 11.18 3.04 2.49
N PRO A 116 12.17 2.91 3.39
CA PRO A 116 13.02 4.04 3.75
C PRO A 116 13.69 4.58 2.47
N LEU A 117 13.51 5.87 2.22
CA LEU A 117 14.28 6.58 1.21
C LEU A 117 15.75 6.51 1.63
N GLY A 118 16.54 5.68 0.98
CA GLY A 118 17.97 5.92 0.91
C GLY A 118 18.25 7.22 0.12
N ASP A 119 19.52 7.48 -0.17
CA ASP A 119 19.95 8.63 -0.99
C ASP A 119 19.39 8.60 -2.44
N GLU A 120 18.62 7.57 -2.79
CA GLU A 120 17.99 7.36 -4.08
C GLU A 120 16.47 7.56 -3.98
N THR A 121 16.01 8.74 -4.38
CA THR A 121 14.59 9.10 -4.58
C THR A 121 13.88 8.26 -5.66
N ALA A 122 14.56 7.27 -6.25
CA ALA A 122 14.13 6.55 -7.45
C ALA A 122 13.42 5.20 -7.20
N LEU A 123 13.48 4.64 -5.99
CA LEU A 123 12.98 3.27 -5.74
C LEU A 123 11.46 3.12 -5.87
N TRP A 124 10.70 4.21 -5.83
CA TRP A 124 9.23 4.22 -5.84
C TRP A 124 8.63 4.82 -7.11
N MET A 125 9.44 5.44 -7.98
CA MET A 125 8.94 6.02 -9.24
C MET A 125 8.82 4.94 -10.31
N ASN A 126 7.61 4.74 -10.80
CA ASN A 126 7.35 3.92 -11.98
C ASN A 126 7.31 4.84 -13.21
N PRO A 127 8.26 4.74 -14.16
CA PRO A 127 8.26 5.59 -15.35
C PRO A 127 7.05 5.36 -16.27
N GLU A 128 6.34 4.25 -16.09
CA GLU A 128 5.11 3.89 -16.81
C GLU A 128 3.84 4.26 -16.02
N ALA A 129 3.95 4.99 -14.91
CA ALA A 129 2.80 5.46 -14.15
C ALA A 129 2.02 6.53 -14.93
N ASP A 130 0.70 6.37 -15.03
CA ASP A 130 -0.17 7.27 -15.78
C ASP A 130 -1.46 7.62 -15.01
N PRO A 131 -1.90 8.89 -14.95
CA PRO A 131 -3.13 9.30 -14.27
C PRO A 131 -4.41 8.56 -14.71
N THR A 132 -4.42 7.94 -15.88
CA THR A 132 -5.52 7.06 -16.34
C THR A 132 -5.65 5.77 -15.53
N GLN A 133 -4.68 5.46 -14.67
CA GLN A 133 -4.70 4.31 -13.75
C GLN A 133 -5.46 4.60 -12.46
N PHE A 134 -5.90 5.85 -12.24
CA PHE A 134 -6.68 6.21 -11.07
C PHE A 134 -8.08 5.60 -11.13
N SER A 135 -8.53 5.11 -9.98
CA SER A 135 -9.93 4.75 -9.76
C SER A 135 -10.85 5.96 -9.79
N ASP A 136 -12.16 5.72 -9.94
CA ASP A 136 -13.17 6.77 -9.87
C ASP A 136 -13.14 7.47 -8.50
N GLU A 137 -12.88 6.71 -7.42
CA GLU A 137 -12.73 7.22 -6.06
C GLU A 137 -11.51 8.15 -5.91
N GLU A 138 -10.37 7.78 -6.48
CA GLU A 138 -9.15 8.61 -6.49
C GLU A 138 -9.34 9.90 -7.30
N LEU A 139 -10.02 9.81 -8.44
CA LEU A 139 -10.36 10.99 -9.25
C LEU A 139 -11.31 11.93 -8.49
N ALA A 140 -12.32 11.39 -7.82
CA ALA A 140 -13.25 12.18 -7.00
C ALA A 140 -12.52 12.88 -5.84
N TYR A 141 -11.60 12.18 -5.17
CA TYR A 141 -10.80 12.74 -4.10
C TYR A 141 -9.87 13.86 -4.60
N GLN A 142 -9.17 13.65 -5.72
CA GLN A 142 -8.31 14.68 -6.34
C GLN A 142 -9.11 15.94 -6.69
N ALA A 143 -10.30 15.77 -7.26
CA ALA A 143 -11.19 16.90 -7.57
C ALA A 143 -11.65 17.63 -6.29
N GLN A 144 -11.92 16.92 -5.20
CA GLN A 144 -12.26 17.53 -3.91
C GLN A 144 -11.10 18.36 -3.36
N VAL A 145 -9.89 17.82 -3.36
CA VAL A 145 -8.67 18.52 -2.90
C VAL A 145 -8.41 19.78 -3.74
N GLU A 146 -8.57 19.70 -5.06
CA GLU A 146 -8.39 20.86 -5.96
C GLU A 146 -9.41 21.97 -5.67
N GLN A 147 -10.67 21.61 -5.39
CA GLN A 147 -11.71 22.57 -4.99
C GLN A 147 -11.35 23.28 -3.68
N LEU A 148 -10.89 22.54 -2.67
CA LEU A 148 -10.46 23.09 -1.39
C LEU A 148 -9.25 24.02 -1.55
N LEU A 149 -8.26 23.63 -2.35
CA LEU A 149 -7.11 24.48 -2.67
C LEU A 149 -7.52 25.77 -3.38
N THR A 150 -8.47 25.68 -4.31
CA THR A 150 -9.01 26.85 -5.01
C THR A 150 -9.74 27.79 -4.05
N ALA A 151 -10.54 27.25 -3.14
CA ALA A 151 -11.24 28.03 -2.13
C ALA A 151 -10.27 28.78 -1.20
N LEU A 152 -9.21 28.11 -0.73
CA LEU A 152 -8.19 28.73 0.12
C LEU A 152 -7.46 29.89 -0.59
N ARG A 153 -7.12 29.71 -1.87
CA ARG A 153 -6.49 30.77 -2.67
C ARG A 153 -7.38 32.00 -2.85
N GLN A 154 -8.69 31.79 -2.96
CA GLN A 154 -9.66 32.89 -3.07
C GLN A 154 -9.87 33.63 -1.76
N THR A 155 -9.76 32.94 -0.61
CA THR A 155 -9.83 33.60 0.71
C THR A 155 -8.57 34.41 1.05
N ASP A 156 -7.43 34.11 0.43
CA ASP A 156 -6.17 34.84 0.58
C ASP A 156 -5.98 36.01 -0.40
N GLN A 157 -6.92 36.24 -1.33
CA GLN A 157 -6.90 37.42 -2.20
C GLN A 157 -7.58 38.63 -1.52
N PRO A 158 -6.88 39.78 -1.37
CA PRO A 158 -7.37 40.97 -0.66
C PRO A 158 -8.48 41.73 -1.39
#